data_AF-A0A0E9WLQ2-F1
#
_entry.id   AF-A0A0E9WLQ2-F1
#
_cell.length_a   1.000
_cell.length_b   1.000
_cell.length_c   1.000
_cell.angle_alpha   90.00
_cell.angle_beta   90.00
_cell.angle_gamma   90.00
#
_symmetry.space_group_name_H-M   'P 1'
#
loop_
_entity.id
_entity.type
_entity.pdbx_description
1 polymer ?
#
loop_
_entity_poly.entity_id
_entity_poly.type
_entity_poly.pdbx_seq_one_letter_code
_entity_poly.pdbx_strand_id
1 'polypeptide(L)'
;MFTGQPKLQTDAGGRFFIDRDGTHFQGILDFLRTQRLPTEHVQEVYREALFYDVKPLVKQLEETPQLFGEMVGRQQFLARVPNYRENLEVIIRIARAEAIASRTSSIIVCILRTEEDVNRYTDAINSLDTDKESVVSFGPWKALPTVGDLLDCIKMDIEAKGYKITLQPHSAEKVFSFKSYDFFYRLTFTWW
;
A
#
# COMPACT_ATOMS: atom_id res chain seq x y z
N MET A 1 17.92 -24.31 -14.34
CA MET A 1 17.35 -25.53 -13.72
C MET A 1 17.47 -26.76 -14.62
N PHE A 2 17.00 -26.72 -15.88
CA PHE A 2 16.96 -27.91 -16.76
C PHE A 2 18.05 -27.98 -17.86
N THR A 3 19.10 -27.15 -17.75
CA THR A 3 20.16 -27.02 -18.78
C THR A 3 21.44 -27.82 -18.50
N GLY A 4 21.46 -28.68 -17.49
CA GLY A 4 22.47 -29.74 -17.41
C GLY A 4 23.31 -29.89 -16.15
N GLN A 5 23.11 -29.12 -15.08
CA GLN A 5 23.57 -29.44 -13.70
C GLN A 5 23.10 -28.37 -12.70
N PRO A 6 22.92 -28.70 -11.40
CA PRO A 6 23.10 -30.02 -10.78
C PRO A 6 22.00 -31.02 -11.20
N LYS A 7 22.27 -32.33 -11.03
CA LYS A 7 21.26 -33.38 -11.19
C LYS A 7 20.18 -33.18 -10.13
N LEU A 8 19.05 -32.61 -10.54
CA LEU A 8 17.88 -32.49 -9.68
C LEU A 8 17.46 -33.89 -9.24
N GLN A 9 17.17 -34.06 -7.95
CA GLN A 9 16.62 -35.31 -7.45
C GLN A 9 15.26 -35.56 -8.08
N THR A 10 15.03 -36.82 -8.46
CA THR A 10 13.77 -37.27 -9.01
C THR A 10 13.20 -38.35 -8.11
N ASP A 11 11.87 -38.44 -8.07
CA ASP A 11 11.21 -39.56 -7.42
C ASP A 11 11.32 -40.85 -8.25
N ALA A 12 10.76 -41.95 -7.75
CA ALA A 12 10.78 -43.25 -8.46
C ALA A 12 10.12 -43.20 -9.85
N GLY A 13 9.31 -42.17 -10.15
CA GLY A 13 8.68 -41.94 -11.45
C GLY A 13 9.47 -40.99 -12.36
N GLY A 14 10.66 -40.54 -11.97
CA GLY A 14 11.46 -39.59 -12.74
C GLY A 14 10.94 -38.15 -12.69
N ARG A 15 10.00 -37.83 -11.79
CA ARG A 15 9.46 -36.47 -11.65
C ARG A 15 10.40 -35.62 -10.81
N PHE A 16 10.60 -34.38 -11.23
CA PHE A 16 11.37 -33.40 -10.47
C PHE A 16 10.51 -32.81 -9.35
N PHE A 17 11.10 -32.70 -8.17
CA PHE A 17 10.50 -31.95 -7.07
C PHE A 17 10.97 -30.49 -7.11
N ILE A 18 10.02 -29.58 -6.94
CA ILE A 18 10.28 -28.15 -6.77
C ILE A 18 9.57 -27.74 -5.47
N ASP A 19 10.34 -27.25 -4.50
CA ASP A 19 9.82 -26.82 -3.19
C ASP A 19 9.17 -25.42 -3.29
N ARG A 20 8.07 -25.34 -4.05
CA ARG A 20 7.28 -24.13 -4.28
C ARG A 20 5.81 -24.46 -4.40
N ASP A 21 4.99 -23.46 -4.11
CA ASP A 21 3.55 -23.54 -4.38
C ASP A 21 3.30 -23.57 -5.90
N GLY A 22 2.66 -24.64 -6.36
CA GLY A 22 2.36 -24.85 -7.77
C GLY A 22 1.20 -24.00 -8.30
N THR A 23 0.45 -23.31 -7.44
CA THR A 23 -0.80 -22.59 -7.80
C THR A 23 -0.63 -21.65 -8.99
N HIS A 24 0.48 -20.92 -9.07
CA HIS A 24 0.74 -19.94 -10.12
C HIS A 24 1.78 -20.40 -11.16
N PHE A 25 2.25 -21.65 -11.05
CA PHE A 25 3.26 -22.19 -11.96
C PHE A 25 2.76 -22.34 -13.40
N GLN A 26 1.44 -22.46 -13.58
CA GLN A 26 0.81 -22.49 -14.90
C GLN A 26 1.15 -21.25 -15.74
N GLY A 27 1.14 -20.05 -15.13
CA GLY A 27 1.50 -18.81 -15.83
C GLY A 27 2.95 -18.81 -16.32
N ILE A 28 3.86 -19.42 -15.57
CA ILE A 28 5.26 -19.61 -15.96
C ILE A 28 5.37 -20.55 -17.16
N LEU A 29 4.67 -21.71 -17.10
CA LEU A 29 4.69 -22.68 -18.18
C LEU A 29 4.09 -22.13 -19.48
N ASP A 30 2.99 -21.40 -19.38
CA ASP A 30 2.31 -20.84 -20.56
C ASP A 30 3.17 -19.78 -21.24
N PHE A 31 3.86 -18.94 -20.48
CA PHE A 31 4.85 -18.03 -21.03
C PHE A 31 6.00 -18.79 -21.71
N LEU A 32 6.59 -19.78 -21.06
CA LEU A 32 7.69 -20.56 -21.63
C LEU A 32 7.27 -21.28 -22.94
N ARG A 33 6.02 -21.74 -23.03
CA ARG A 33 5.48 -22.44 -24.21
C ARG A 33 5.05 -21.52 -25.33
N THR A 34 4.42 -20.39 -25.01
CA THR A 34 3.67 -19.57 -25.99
C THR A 34 4.12 -18.12 -26.06
N GLN A 35 4.99 -17.69 -25.16
CA GLN A 35 5.40 -16.29 -24.96
C GLN A 35 4.23 -15.35 -24.63
N ARG A 36 3.10 -15.89 -24.15
CA ARG A 36 1.95 -15.09 -23.71
C ARG A 36 2.10 -14.67 -22.25
N LEU A 37 1.74 -13.43 -21.95
CA LEU A 37 1.71 -12.90 -20.59
C LEU A 37 0.46 -13.37 -19.84
N PRO A 38 0.54 -13.57 -18.52
CA PRO A 38 -0.63 -13.83 -17.69
C PRO A 38 -1.57 -12.62 -17.69
N THR A 39 -2.87 -12.87 -17.74
CA THR A 39 -3.92 -11.83 -17.59
C THR A 39 -4.52 -11.80 -16.19
N GLU A 40 -4.31 -12.87 -15.42
CA GLU A 40 -4.80 -13.06 -14.06
C GLU A 40 -3.62 -13.37 -13.15
N HIS A 41 -3.75 -13.05 -11.85
CA HIS A 41 -2.71 -13.32 -10.85
C HIS A 41 -1.31 -12.78 -11.25
N VAL A 42 -1.28 -11.62 -11.91
CA VAL A 42 -0.07 -11.04 -12.50
C VAL A 42 1.03 -10.84 -11.45
N GLN A 43 0.68 -10.38 -10.25
CA GLN A 43 1.63 -10.18 -9.17
C GLN A 43 2.20 -11.51 -8.64
N GLU A 44 1.35 -12.54 -8.50
CA GLU A 44 1.76 -13.88 -8.10
C GLU A 44 2.71 -14.48 -9.12
N VAL A 45 2.36 -14.43 -10.41
CA VAL A 45 3.19 -14.95 -11.49
C VAL A 45 4.50 -14.16 -11.60
N TYR A 46 4.49 -12.85 -11.37
CA TYR A 46 5.72 -12.05 -11.30
C TYR A 46 6.67 -12.53 -10.19
N ARG A 47 6.15 -12.83 -8.99
CA ARG A 47 6.96 -13.41 -7.90
C ARG A 47 7.54 -14.77 -8.28
N GLU A 48 6.77 -15.62 -8.94
CA GLU A 48 7.29 -16.89 -9.46
C GLU A 48 8.33 -16.69 -10.56
N ALA A 49 8.12 -15.73 -11.47
CA ALA A 49 9.05 -15.44 -12.56
C ALA A 49 10.42 -14.99 -12.03
N LEU A 50 10.43 -14.18 -10.96
CA LEU A 50 11.65 -13.82 -10.23
C LEU A 50 12.31 -15.05 -9.59
N PHE A 51 11.54 -15.90 -8.91
CA PHE A 51 12.06 -17.11 -8.27
C PHE A 51 12.71 -18.07 -9.28
N TYR A 52 12.07 -18.32 -10.42
CA TYR A 52 12.57 -19.20 -11.46
C TYR A 52 13.60 -18.54 -12.40
N ASP A 53 13.96 -17.27 -12.15
CA ASP A 53 14.86 -16.45 -12.97
C ASP A 53 14.45 -16.39 -14.47
N VAL A 54 13.14 -16.27 -14.74
CA VAL A 54 12.60 -16.14 -16.10
C VAL A 54 12.67 -14.67 -16.54
N LYS A 55 13.89 -14.18 -16.75
CA LYS A 55 14.18 -12.76 -17.04
C LYS A 55 13.33 -12.13 -18.15
N PRO A 56 13.04 -12.81 -19.28
CA PRO A 56 12.18 -12.23 -20.32
C PRO A 56 10.75 -11.97 -19.84
N LEU A 57 10.19 -12.88 -19.02
CA LEU A 57 8.86 -12.72 -18.44
C LEU A 57 8.85 -11.57 -17.44
N VAL A 58 9.85 -11.53 -16.54
CA VAL A 58 10.02 -10.46 -15.55
C VAL A 58 9.99 -9.09 -16.26
N LYS A 59 10.85 -8.91 -17.27
CA LYS A 59 10.92 -7.64 -18.00
C LYS A 59 9.59 -7.23 -18.64
N GLN A 60 8.93 -8.15 -19.34
CA GLN A 60 7.65 -7.85 -19.99
C GLN A 60 6.53 -7.56 -18.98
N LEU A 61 6.54 -8.25 -17.84
CA LEU A 61 5.60 -7.99 -16.75
C LEU A 61 5.83 -6.61 -16.14
N GLU A 62 7.07 -6.18 -15.93
CA GLU A 62 7.40 -4.86 -15.39
C GLU A 62 6.96 -3.70 -16.31
N GLU A 63 6.83 -3.97 -17.62
CA GLU A 63 6.32 -3.02 -18.61
C GLU A 63 4.78 -2.98 -18.67
N THR A 64 4.06 -3.91 -18.01
CA THR A 64 2.60 -3.89 -17.97
C THR A 64 2.07 -2.72 -17.14
N PRO A 65 0.92 -2.11 -17.50
CA PRO A 65 0.39 -0.96 -16.76
C PRO A 65 0.21 -1.20 -15.26
N GLN A 66 -0.21 -2.42 -14.87
CA GLN A 66 -0.44 -2.78 -13.48
C GLN A 66 0.85 -2.74 -12.64
N LEU A 67 1.91 -3.39 -13.11
CA LEU A 67 3.17 -3.45 -12.37
C LEU A 67 3.97 -2.16 -12.52
N PHE A 68 4.02 -1.57 -13.72
CA PHE A 68 4.70 -0.30 -13.94
C PHE A 68 4.10 0.81 -13.06
N GLY A 69 2.77 0.92 -13.03
CA GLY A 69 2.06 1.90 -12.21
C GLY A 69 2.39 1.75 -10.73
N GLU A 70 2.42 0.52 -10.22
CA GLU A 70 2.76 0.21 -8.84
C GLU A 70 4.23 0.47 -8.52
N MET A 71 5.16 -0.12 -9.28
CA MET A 71 6.60 -0.13 -8.95
C MET A 71 7.31 1.18 -9.28
N VAL A 72 6.84 1.91 -10.29
CA VAL A 72 7.47 3.15 -10.73
C VAL A 72 6.59 4.33 -10.35
N GLY A 73 5.35 4.38 -10.85
CA GLY A 73 4.47 5.53 -10.66
C GLY A 73 4.20 5.84 -9.20
N ARG A 74 3.59 4.89 -8.49
CA ARG A 74 3.20 5.03 -7.09
C ARG A 74 4.44 5.15 -6.19
N GLN A 75 5.47 4.33 -6.37
CA GLN A 75 6.68 4.44 -5.55
C GLN A 75 7.41 5.78 -5.73
N GLN A 76 7.51 6.30 -6.95
CA GLN A 76 8.11 7.63 -7.17
C GLN A 76 7.28 8.75 -6.53
N PHE A 77 5.96 8.60 -6.48
CA PHE A 77 5.10 9.53 -5.76
C PHE A 77 5.37 9.45 -4.25
N LEU A 78 5.28 8.24 -3.67
CA LEU A 78 5.46 8.03 -2.23
C LEU A 78 6.84 8.46 -1.73
N ALA A 79 7.89 8.30 -2.54
CA ALA A 79 9.24 8.79 -2.22
C ALA A 79 9.31 10.32 -2.05
N ARG A 80 8.34 11.07 -2.58
CA ARG A 80 8.22 12.53 -2.42
C ARG A 80 7.32 12.94 -1.26
N VAL A 81 6.62 12.00 -0.64
CA VAL A 81 5.78 12.25 0.54
C VAL A 81 6.64 12.05 1.79
N PRO A 82 6.88 13.11 2.59
CA PRO A 82 7.73 13.00 3.77
C PRO A 82 7.22 11.98 4.77
N ASN A 83 8.13 11.16 5.32
CA ASN A 83 7.89 10.21 6.40
C ASN A 83 6.72 9.24 6.15
N TYR A 84 6.42 8.92 4.88
CA TYR A 84 5.23 8.15 4.54
C TYR A 84 5.16 6.80 5.27
N ARG A 85 6.27 6.05 5.30
CA ARG A 85 6.31 4.71 5.92
C ARG A 85 6.21 4.80 7.44
N GLU A 86 6.94 5.73 8.03
CA GLU A 86 6.98 5.98 9.46
C GLU A 86 5.58 6.41 9.95
N ASN A 87 4.90 7.28 9.20
CA ASN A 87 3.55 7.71 9.51
C ASN A 87 2.55 6.54 9.45
N LEU A 88 2.65 5.65 8.46
CA LEU A 88 1.83 4.43 8.41
C LEU A 88 2.04 3.53 9.63
N GLU A 89 3.29 3.37 10.08
CA GLU A 89 3.60 2.58 11.27
C GLU A 89 3.02 3.20 12.53
N VAL A 90 3.12 4.53 12.68
CA VAL A 90 2.51 5.29 13.77
C VAL A 90 0.99 5.10 13.79
N ILE A 91 0.32 5.25 12.65
CA ILE A 91 -1.13 5.01 12.52
C ILE A 91 -1.50 3.62 13.01
N ILE A 92 -0.81 2.59 12.53
CA ILE A 92 -1.10 1.19 12.89
C ILE A 92 -0.85 0.95 14.38
N ARG A 93 0.21 1.52 14.95
CA ARG A 93 0.53 1.40 16.37
C ARG A 93 -0.55 2.00 17.25
N ILE A 94 -1.00 3.21 16.92
CA ILE A 94 -2.08 3.90 17.64
C ILE A 94 -3.38 3.09 17.53
N ALA A 95 -3.73 2.67 16.31
CA ALA A 95 -4.92 1.88 16.05
C ALA A 95 -4.95 0.60 16.91
N ARG A 96 -3.83 -0.13 16.96
CA ARG A 96 -3.70 -1.35 17.78
C ARG A 96 -3.83 -1.07 19.27
N ALA A 97 -3.30 0.05 19.76
CA ALA A 97 -3.41 0.42 21.16
C ALA A 97 -4.87 0.71 21.56
N GLU A 98 -5.62 1.39 20.69
CA GLU A 98 -7.05 1.67 20.90
C GLU A 98 -7.94 0.42 20.79
N ALA A 99 -7.55 -0.55 19.94
CA ALA A 99 -8.28 -1.80 19.72
C ALA A 99 -8.48 -2.65 20.99
N ILE A 100 -7.66 -2.44 22.02
CA ILE A 100 -7.74 -3.17 23.29
C ILE A 100 -9.09 -2.93 23.99
N ALA A 101 -9.67 -1.75 23.80
CA ALA A 101 -10.90 -1.33 24.48
C ALA A 101 -12.14 -1.32 23.57
N SER A 102 -11.98 -1.52 22.26
CA SER A 102 -13.04 -1.29 21.29
C SER A 102 -12.89 -2.14 20.02
N ARG A 103 -14.03 -2.54 19.43
CA ARG A 103 -14.10 -3.21 18.11
C ARG A 103 -13.58 -2.34 16.97
N THR A 104 -13.58 -1.03 17.18
CA THR A 104 -13.12 -0.03 16.21
C THR A 104 -12.18 0.96 16.86
N SER A 105 -11.11 1.32 16.17
CA SER A 105 -10.20 2.42 16.54
C SER A 105 -10.26 3.51 15.49
N SER A 106 -10.05 4.76 15.88
CA SER A 106 -10.23 5.92 14.99
C SER A 106 -9.06 6.88 15.14
N ILE A 107 -8.41 7.17 14.03
CA ILE A 107 -7.26 8.08 13.98
C ILE A 107 -7.60 9.22 13.03
N ILE A 108 -7.24 10.43 13.42
CA ILE A 108 -7.34 11.59 12.53
C ILE A 108 -6.06 11.65 11.70
N VAL A 109 -6.22 11.62 10.39
CA VAL A 109 -5.14 11.83 9.43
C VAL A 109 -5.29 13.22 8.84
N CYS A 110 -4.20 13.98 8.86
CA CYS A 110 -4.12 15.29 8.25
C CYS A 110 -3.31 15.20 6.95
N ILE A 111 -3.87 15.66 5.84
CA ILE A 111 -3.21 15.65 4.54
C ILE A 111 -2.90 17.10 4.12
N LEU A 112 -1.66 17.52 4.33
CA LEU A 112 -1.18 18.86 3.99
C LEU A 112 -0.58 18.81 2.59
N ARG A 113 -1.24 19.42 1.60
CA ARG A 113 -0.79 19.38 0.21
C ARG A 113 0.24 20.46 -0.05
N THR A 114 -0.01 21.66 0.45
CA THR A 114 0.76 22.88 0.17
C THR A 114 1.35 23.48 1.45
N GLU A 115 2.32 24.37 1.30
CA GLU A 115 2.87 25.16 2.43
C GLU A 115 1.78 26.06 3.05
N GLU A 116 0.79 26.49 2.26
CA GLU A 116 -0.36 27.24 2.78
C GLU A 116 -1.21 26.38 3.71
N ASP A 117 -1.35 25.09 3.42
CA ASP A 117 -2.07 24.15 4.30
C ASP A 117 -1.35 23.98 5.63
N VAL A 118 -0.01 23.97 5.63
CA VAL A 118 0.81 23.90 6.85
C VAL A 118 0.56 25.11 7.75
N ASN A 119 0.46 26.31 7.15
CA ASN A 119 0.14 27.52 7.91
C ASN A 119 -1.28 27.44 8.50
N ARG A 120 -2.27 27.01 7.72
CA ARG A 120 -3.65 26.82 8.18
C ARG A 120 -3.78 25.72 9.23
N TYR A 121 -2.93 24.70 9.17
CA TYR A 121 -2.90 23.57 10.09
C TYR A 121 -2.54 23.99 11.51
N THR A 122 -1.59 24.91 11.68
CA THR A 122 -1.19 25.38 13.01
C THR A 122 -2.37 26.04 13.74
N ASP A 123 -3.19 26.81 13.02
CA ASP A 123 -4.42 27.38 13.57
C ASP A 123 -5.47 26.30 13.87
N ALA A 124 -5.55 25.29 13.01
CA ALA A 124 -6.53 24.21 13.10
C ALA A 124 -6.23 23.24 14.25
N ILE A 125 -4.98 22.82 14.43
CA ILE A 125 -4.59 21.84 15.45
C ILE A 125 -4.81 22.38 16.86
N ASN A 126 -4.59 23.69 17.06
CA ASN A 126 -4.93 24.39 18.30
C ASN A 126 -6.44 24.43 18.58
N SER A 127 -7.25 24.24 17.53
CA SER A 127 -8.70 24.15 17.64
C SER A 127 -9.21 22.73 17.82
N LEU A 128 -8.42 21.69 17.51
CA LEU A 128 -8.75 20.32 17.90
C LEU A 128 -8.56 20.19 19.41
N ASP A 129 -9.40 19.38 20.06
CA ASP A 129 -9.26 19.08 21.48
C ASP A 129 -8.10 18.07 21.61
N THR A 130 -6.88 18.60 21.72
CA THR A 130 -5.60 17.88 21.61
C THR A 130 -5.42 16.76 22.63
N ASP A 131 -6.27 16.73 23.67
CA ASP A 131 -6.23 15.73 24.75
C ASP A 131 -6.93 14.40 24.39
N LYS A 132 -7.59 14.27 23.23
CA LYS A 132 -8.39 13.05 22.90
C LYS A 132 -8.17 12.43 21.54
N GLU A 133 -7.71 13.17 20.54
CA GLU A 133 -7.59 12.65 19.17
C GLU A 133 -6.13 12.50 18.74
N SER A 134 -5.73 11.27 18.42
CA SER A 134 -4.42 11.01 17.83
C SER A 134 -4.39 11.52 16.39
N VAL A 135 -3.54 12.50 16.10
CA VAL A 135 -3.39 13.11 14.76
C VAL A 135 -2.08 12.68 14.11
N VAL A 136 -2.14 12.20 12.87
CA VAL A 136 -0.96 11.89 12.04
C VAL A 136 -1.01 12.69 10.75
N SER A 137 0.04 13.45 10.45
CA SER A 137 0.10 14.35 9.30
C SER A 137 0.98 13.84 8.18
N PHE A 138 0.51 13.94 6.93
CA PHE A 138 1.30 13.72 5.72
C PHE A 138 1.50 15.03 4.96
N GLY A 139 2.68 15.17 4.35
CA GLY A 139 3.06 16.32 3.55
C GLY A 139 3.80 17.42 4.33
N PRO A 140 4.04 18.59 3.70
CA PRO A 140 3.68 18.92 2.32
C PRO A 140 4.49 18.13 1.29
N TRP A 141 3.96 17.99 0.06
CA TRP A 141 4.69 17.37 -1.05
C TRP A 141 4.48 18.11 -2.37
N LYS A 142 5.54 18.19 -3.19
CA LYS A 142 5.52 18.83 -4.51
C LYS A 142 5.59 17.79 -5.62
N ALA A 143 4.44 17.22 -5.95
CA ALA A 143 4.26 16.26 -7.05
C ALA A 143 2.89 16.44 -7.71
N LEU A 144 2.62 15.83 -8.87
CA LEU A 144 1.30 15.91 -9.52
C LEU A 144 0.15 15.23 -8.75
N PRO A 145 0.34 14.05 -8.11
CA PRO A 145 -0.73 13.35 -7.42
C PRO A 145 -1.41 14.18 -6.32
N THR A 146 -2.73 14.01 -6.26
CA THR A 146 -3.70 14.73 -5.42
C THR A 146 -3.76 14.16 -3.99
N VAL A 147 -4.54 14.83 -3.15
CA VAL A 147 -4.89 14.34 -1.81
C VAL A 147 -5.60 12.98 -1.89
N GLY A 148 -6.52 12.81 -2.85
CA GLY A 148 -7.21 11.53 -3.08
C GLY A 148 -6.24 10.40 -3.41
N ASP A 149 -5.26 10.66 -4.29
CA ASP A 149 -4.24 9.66 -4.66
C ASP A 149 -3.43 9.20 -3.44
N LEU A 150 -3.11 10.12 -2.51
CA LEU A 150 -2.42 9.77 -1.28
C LEU A 150 -3.30 8.93 -0.33
N LEU A 151 -4.58 9.29 -0.19
CA LEU A 151 -5.53 8.55 0.63
C LEU A 151 -5.72 7.12 0.11
N ASP A 152 -5.78 6.94 -1.21
CA ASP A 152 -5.84 5.63 -1.84
C ASP A 152 -4.55 4.82 -1.57
N CYS A 153 -3.38 5.46 -1.65
CA CYS A 153 -2.11 4.79 -1.31
C CYS A 153 -2.08 4.34 0.16
N ILE A 154 -2.47 5.21 1.09
CA ILE A 154 -2.56 4.89 2.53
C ILE A 154 -3.49 3.71 2.74
N LYS A 155 -4.66 3.72 2.06
CA LYS A 155 -5.63 2.65 2.15
C LYS A 155 -5.05 1.32 1.67
N MET A 156 -4.50 1.31 0.45
CA MET A 156 -3.89 0.13 -0.15
C MET A 156 -2.80 -0.47 0.73
N ASP A 157 -1.89 0.35 1.27
CA ASP A 157 -0.75 -0.15 2.05
C ASP A 157 -1.15 -0.65 3.44
N ILE A 158 -2.21 -0.08 4.05
CA ILE A 158 -2.75 -0.58 5.31
C ILE A 158 -3.54 -1.89 5.07
N GLU A 159 -4.35 -1.96 4.02
CA GLU A 159 -5.10 -3.18 3.66
C GLU A 159 -4.16 -4.32 3.25
N ALA A 160 -3.05 -4.02 2.57
CA ALA A 160 -2.00 -5.00 2.26
C ALA A 160 -1.35 -5.62 3.50
N LYS A 161 -1.40 -4.93 4.66
CA LYS A 161 -0.97 -5.47 5.96
C LYS A 161 -2.07 -6.27 6.68
N GLY A 162 -3.22 -6.47 6.05
CA GLY A 162 -4.33 -7.29 6.55
C GLY A 162 -5.35 -6.54 7.40
N TYR A 163 -5.30 -5.20 7.47
CA TYR A 163 -6.29 -4.42 8.22
C TYR A 163 -7.50 -4.06 7.36
N LYS A 164 -8.66 -3.95 7.99
CA LYS A 164 -9.87 -3.38 7.37
C LYS A 164 -10.06 -1.96 7.83
N ILE A 165 -10.10 -1.02 6.89
CA ILE A 165 -10.21 0.41 7.19
C ILE A 165 -11.24 1.13 6.33
N THR A 166 -11.76 2.24 6.87
CA THR A 166 -12.58 3.21 6.12
C THR A 166 -12.02 4.60 6.32
N LEU A 167 -11.92 5.36 5.22
CA LEU A 167 -11.50 6.76 5.21
C LEU A 167 -12.70 7.65 4.89
N GLN A 168 -12.91 8.70 5.69
CA GLN A 168 -13.97 9.68 5.49
C GLN A 168 -13.43 11.09 5.76
N PRO A 169 -13.88 12.13 5.03
CA PRO A 169 -13.57 13.51 5.39
C PRO A 169 -14.01 13.78 6.84
N HIS A 170 -13.16 14.47 7.60
CA HIS A 170 -13.45 14.85 8.96
C HIS A 170 -13.61 16.36 9.06
N SER A 171 -14.84 16.81 9.27
CA SER A 171 -15.12 18.20 9.58
C SER A 171 -15.00 18.42 11.09
N ALA A 172 -14.02 19.21 11.52
CA ALA A 172 -13.97 19.72 12.89
C ALA A 172 -15.06 20.78 13.05
N GLU A 173 -16.30 20.37 13.27
CA GLU A 173 -17.40 21.29 13.57
C GLU A 173 -17.24 21.84 14.99
N LYS A 174 -16.52 22.97 15.14
CA LYS A 174 -16.73 23.83 16.30
C LYS A 174 -17.88 24.78 15.99
N VAL A 175 -18.94 24.68 16.81
CA VAL A 175 -20.21 25.45 16.80
C VAL A 175 -20.05 26.98 16.76
N PHE A 176 -18.82 27.51 16.87
CA PHE A 176 -18.52 28.93 16.88
C PHE A 176 -17.46 29.39 15.85
N SER A 177 -16.97 28.51 14.97
CA SER A 177 -16.02 28.90 13.92
C SER A 177 -16.52 28.46 12.55
N PHE A 178 -16.82 29.42 11.68
CA PHE A 178 -17.15 29.23 10.25
C PHE A 178 -15.99 28.66 9.40
N LYS A 179 -14.94 28.10 10.02
CA LYS A 179 -13.78 27.56 9.33
C LYS A 179 -13.92 26.05 9.21
N SER A 180 -14.36 25.56 8.05
CA SER A 180 -14.23 24.15 7.70
C SER A 180 -12.80 23.88 7.21
N TYR A 181 -12.09 22.98 7.86
CA TYR A 181 -10.79 22.49 7.38
C TYR A 181 -11.01 21.25 6.51
N ASP A 182 -10.52 21.29 5.28
CA ASP A 182 -10.72 20.28 4.23
C ASP A 182 -9.58 19.24 4.14
N PHE A 183 -8.59 19.36 5.03
CA PHE A 183 -7.41 18.51 5.07
C PHE A 183 -7.44 17.42 6.16
N PHE A 184 -8.51 17.35 6.97
CA PHE A 184 -8.67 16.29 7.97
C PHE A 184 -9.51 15.13 7.44
N TYR A 185 -9.07 13.91 7.75
CA TYR A 185 -9.72 12.67 7.36
C TYR A 185 -9.75 11.74 8.57
N ARG A 186 -10.90 11.11 8.83
CA ARG A 186 -11.05 10.09 9.86
C ARG A 186 -10.76 8.72 9.25
N LEU A 187 -9.75 8.05 9.78
CA LEU A 187 -9.38 6.69 9.45
C LEU A 187 -9.89 5.75 10.54
N THR A 188 -10.84 4.88 10.21
CA THR A 188 -11.44 3.95 11.16
C THR A 188 -11.01 2.52 10.85
N PHE A 189 -10.45 1.81 11.83
CA PHE A 189 -10.11 0.40 11.72
C PHE A 189 -11.25 -0.47 12.28
N THR A 190 -11.47 -1.63 11.68
CA THR A 190 -12.39 -2.67 12.20
C THR A 190 -11.63 -3.96 12.47
N TRP A 191 -11.69 -4.46 13.71
CA TRP A 191 -10.76 -5.49 14.21
C TRP A 191 -11.30 -6.93 14.21
N TRP A 192 -12.59 -7.12 14.49
CA TRP A 192 -13.33 -8.38 14.35
C TRP A 192 -14.71 -8.05 13.79
#